data_AF-A0A1Y3BE23-F1
#
_entry.id   AF-A0A1Y3BE23-F1
#
_cell.length_a   1.000
_cell.length_b   1.000
_cell.length_c   1.000
_cell.angle_alpha   90.00
_cell.angle_beta   90.00
_cell.angle_gamma   90.00
#
_symmetry.space_group_name_H-M   'P 1'
#
loop_
_entity.id
_entity.type
_entity.pdbx_description
1 polymer ?
#
loop_
_entity_poly.entity_id
_entity_poly.type
_entity_poly.pdbx_seq_one_letter_code
_entity_poly.pdbx_strand_id
1 'polypeptide(L)'
;MTENNFNHHSSHATSIFADSFNVASHDDDMIEEISMKNYDDNIDDEIKFITEELIENVIDKAHDDDDEWRSIQIDFDGETILPNGIRLIKGVAEMVFYREDESNIPPPRFTNQLNFLKTILTKYICRYKTAVPFLNPVDSVRLKIPHYYLVIRKPMDLNTVKNRLNFLWYQSANECISDIRQIFKNCYQFNSPKDYVYSAGKKLEEFFDEKLTDMPPVEEEIPCPPKQSIEECISKIE
;
A
#
# COMPACT_ATOMS: atom_id res chain seq x y z
N MET A 1 36.75 -13.16 24.79
CA MET A 1 35.79 -13.62 25.81
C MET A 1 35.28 -12.35 26.48
N THR A 2 34.05 -11.89 26.31
CA THR A 2 32.79 -12.54 25.94
C THR A 2 31.88 -11.53 25.23
N GLU A 3 31.18 -12.01 24.20
CA GLU A 3 30.12 -11.32 23.46
C GLU A 3 28.88 -11.11 24.34
N ASN A 4 28.25 -9.94 24.26
CA ASN A 4 26.92 -9.71 24.83
C ASN A 4 25.89 -9.72 23.71
N ASN A 5 25.10 -10.80 23.70
CA ASN A 5 23.93 -11.02 22.87
C ASN A 5 22.80 -10.05 23.24
N PHE A 6 22.40 -9.18 22.30
CA PHE A 6 21.08 -8.56 22.31
C PHE A 6 20.11 -9.50 21.58
N ASN A 7 19.32 -10.24 22.35
CA ASN A 7 18.18 -10.99 21.83
C ASN A 7 17.05 -9.99 21.51
N HIS A 8 16.82 -9.77 20.22
CA HIS A 8 15.59 -9.13 19.72
C HIS A 8 14.41 -10.09 19.90
N HIS A 9 13.42 -9.69 20.71
CA HIS A 9 12.08 -10.27 20.66
C HIS A 9 11.41 -9.89 19.34
N SER A 10 11.46 -10.82 18.39
CA SER A 10 10.78 -10.79 17.10
C SER A 10 9.77 -11.94 17.09
N SER A 11 8.53 -11.62 17.42
CA SER A 11 7.32 -12.47 17.35
C SER A 11 6.14 -11.52 17.59
N HIS A 12 5.17 -11.29 16.70
CA HIS A 12 4.38 -12.22 15.90
C HIS A 12 3.82 -11.51 14.66
N ALA A 13 4.23 -11.92 13.46
CA ALA A 13 3.47 -11.69 12.22
C ALA A 13 3.44 -12.93 11.31
N THR A 14 3.77 -14.11 11.87
CA THR A 14 4.11 -15.31 11.07
C THR A 14 2.98 -16.33 10.94
N SER A 15 1.75 -16.05 11.39
CA SER A 15 0.72 -17.12 11.50
C SER A 15 -0.52 -17.00 10.60
N ILE A 16 -0.66 -15.99 9.75
CA ILE A 16 -1.93 -15.81 8.99
C ILE A 16 -1.88 -16.38 7.55
N PHE A 17 -0.70 -16.74 7.02
CA PHE A 17 -0.57 -17.10 5.60
C PHE A 17 0.04 -18.48 5.31
N ALA A 18 0.33 -19.32 6.32
CA ALA A 18 1.11 -20.53 6.12
C ALA A 18 0.30 -21.80 5.78
N ASP A 19 -0.97 -21.91 6.16
CA ASP A 19 -1.75 -23.13 5.98
C ASP A 19 -2.90 -22.94 5.00
N SER A 20 -2.63 -22.99 3.69
CA SER A 20 -3.62 -23.37 2.65
C SER A 20 -2.98 -23.41 1.26
N PHE A 21 -2.15 -24.41 1.00
CA PHE A 21 -1.92 -24.87 -0.37
C PHE A 21 -1.96 -26.39 -0.41
N ASN A 22 -3.18 -26.93 -0.42
CA ASN A 22 -3.46 -28.06 -1.29
C ASN A 22 -4.96 -28.23 -1.54
N VAL A 23 -5.25 -28.59 -2.80
CA VAL A 23 -6.50 -29.06 -3.39
C VAL A 23 -7.31 -28.01 -4.14
N ALA A 24 -7.54 -28.37 -5.39
CA ALA A 24 -8.24 -27.65 -6.43
C ALA A 24 -9.76 -27.68 -6.24
N SER A 25 -10.39 -26.72 -6.92
CA SER A 25 -11.75 -26.70 -7.45
C SER A 25 -12.92 -26.63 -6.47
N HIS A 26 -13.79 -25.65 -6.75
CA HIS A 26 -15.15 -25.45 -6.25
C HIS A 26 -15.25 -25.00 -4.78
N ASP A 27 -15.62 -23.73 -4.59
CA ASP A 27 -16.87 -23.34 -3.89
C ASP A 27 -16.76 -21.89 -3.37
N ASP A 28 -17.65 -21.02 -3.86
CA ASP A 28 -17.79 -19.60 -3.50
C ASP A 28 -18.33 -19.38 -2.06
N ASP A 29 -18.49 -20.43 -1.26
CA ASP A 29 -19.05 -20.38 0.11
C ASP A 29 -17.98 -20.42 1.23
N MET A 30 -16.68 -20.56 0.90
CA MET A 30 -15.59 -20.63 1.90
C MET A 30 -15.03 -19.25 2.34
N ILE A 31 -15.44 -18.16 1.69
CA ILE A 31 -14.90 -16.82 1.99
C ILE A 31 -15.55 -16.19 3.23
N GLU A 32 -16.77 -16.59 3.61
CA GLU A 32 -17.42 -16.05 4.82
C GLU A 32 -16.96 -16.71 6.13
N GLU A 33 -16.53 -17.98 6.12
CA GLU A 33 -16.24 -18.69 7.37
C GLU A 33 -14.84 -18.40 7.96
N ILE A 34 -13.91 -17.89 7.16
CA ILE A 34 -12.56 -17.52 7.61
C ILE A 34 -12.56 -16.18 8.39
N SER A 35 -13.62 -15.38 8.28
CA SER A 35 -13.65 -14.01 8.83
C SER A 35 -14.00 -13.90 10.32
N MET A 36 -14.54 -14.95 10.97
CA MET A 36 -15.07 -14.83 12.34
C MET A 36 -14.44 -15.74 13.42
N LYS A 37 -13.44 -16.57 13.12
CA LYS A 37 -13.00 -17.62 14.06
C LYS A 37 -11.71 -17.41 14.86
N ASN A 38 -11.06 -16.24 14.83
CA ASN A 38 -9.91 -15.97 15.71
C ASN A 38 -9.93 -14.55 16.31
N TYR A 39 -11.05 -14.17 16.95
CA TYR A 39 -11.06 -13.04 17.88
C TYR A 39 -10.78 -13.59 19.29
N ASP A 40 -9.55 -13.42 19.75
CA ASP A 40 -9.16 -13.62 21.15
C ASP A 40 -9.16 -12.24 21.82
N ASP A 41 -10.12 -12.00 22.72
CA ASP A 41 -10.29 -10.73 23.42
C ASP A 41 -9.06 -10.35 24.28
N ASN A 42 -8.17 -11.30 24.61
CA ASN A 42 -6.89 -11.00 25.28
C ASN A 42 -5.86 -10.31 24.39
N ILE A 43 -6.00 -10.39 23.06
CA ILE A 43 -5.00 -9.87 22.14
C ILE A 43 -5.02 -8.35 22.09
N ASP A 44 -6.16 -7.72 22.39
CA ASP A 44 -6.30 -6.27 22.39
C ASP A 44 -5.56 -5.63 23.59
N ASP A 45 -5.49 -6.31 24.73
CA ASP A 45 -4.68 -5.88 25.88
C ASP A 45 -3.17 -6.06 25.62
N GLU A 46 -2.77 -7.13 24.94
CA GLU A 46 -1.37 -7.36 24.54
C GLU A 46 -0.91 -6.35 23.47
N ILE A 47 -1.79 -6.01 22.52
CA ILE A 47 -1.52 -4.95 21.53
C ILE A 47 -1.40 -3.60 22.20
N LYS A 48 -2.32 -3.27 23.13
CA LYS A 48 -2.27 -2.02 23.89
C LYS A 48 -0.93 -1.86 24.61
N PHE A 49 -0.48 -2.92 25.27
CA PHE A 49 0.81 -2.96 25.95
C PHE A 49 1.99 -2.76 24.98
N ILE A 50 1.99 -3.44 23.83
CA ILE A 50 3.05 -3.30 22.81
C ILE A 50 3.06 -1.87 22.24
N THR A 51 1.90 -1.26 21.99
CA THR A 51 1.84 0.15 21.56
C THR A 51 2.37 1.11 22.61
N GLU A 52 2.02 0.92 23.88
CA GLU A 52 2.51 1.76 24.98
C GLU A 52 4.05 1.65 25.13
N GLU A 53 4.60 0.44 25.05
CA GLU A 53 6.05 0.19 25.12
C GLU A 53 6.80 0.77 23.91
N LEU A 54 6.24 0.68 22.69
CA LEU A 54 6.82 1.31 21.50
C LEU A 54 6.77 2.83 21.55
N ILE A 55 5.69 3.40 22.09
CA ILE A 55 5.54 4.85 22.28
C ILE A 55 6.60 5.35 23.27
N GLU A 56 6.78 4.70 24.42
CA GLU A 56 7.81 5.07 25.41
C GLU A 56 9.23 4.97 24.83
N ASN A 57 9.54 3.92 24.08
CA ASN A 57 10.85 3.73 23.45
C ASN A 57 11.17 4.72 22.31
N VAL A 58 10.14 5.30 21.67
CA VAL A 58 10.30 6.36 20.67
C VAL A 58 10.42 7.73 21.34
N ILE A 59 9.72 7.95 22.46
CA ILE A 59 9.78 9.18 23.26
C ILE A 59 11.19 9.41 23.84
N ASP A 60 11.86 8.38 24.36
CA ASP A 60 13.21 8.51 24.94
C ASP A 60 14.30 8.92 23.94
N LYS A 61 14.04 8.81 22.63
CA LYS A 61 14.97 9.22 21.55
C LYS A 61 14.63 10.58 20.94
N ALA A 62 13.44 11.11 21.21
CA ALA A 62 13.06 12.46 20.81
C ALA A 62 13.54 13.41 21.91
N HIS A 63 14.56 14.22 21.62
CA HIS A 63 14.95 15.32 22.50
C HIS A 63 13.75 16.23 22.74
N ASP A 64 13.54 16.56 24.03
CA ASP A 64 12.57 17.53 24.57
C ASP A 64 12.26 18.68 23.59
N ASP A 65 10.96 18.81 23.23
CA ASP A 65 10.21 20.07 23.15
C ASP A 65 8.93 20.01 22.29
N ASP A 66 8.37 18.83 21.96
CA ASP A 66 7.01 18.77 21.38
C ASP A 66 6.20 17.58 21.98
N ASP A 67 5.61 17.81 23.16
CA ASP A 67 4.64 16.92 23.84
C ASP A 67 3.31 16.73 23.06
N GLU A 68 3.19 17.27 21.84
CA GLU A 68 1.98 17.22 20.99
C GLU A 68 1.58 15.79 20.61
N TRP A 69 2.55 14.87 20.54
CA TRP A 69 2.31 13.46 20.18
C TRP A 69 1.58 12.67 21.27
N ARG A 70 1.72 13.04 22.55
CA ARG A 70 1.04 12.39 23.68
C ARG A 70 -0.47 12.63 23.67
N SER A 71 -0.93 13.69 23.01
CA SER A 71 -2.34 14.05 22.88
C SER A 71 -3.04 13.43 21.67
N ILE A 72 -2.35 12.67 20.81
CA ILE A 72 -2.99 11.95 19.70
C ILE A 72 -3.74 10.75 20.27
N GLN A 73 -4.92 11.00 20.80
CA GLN A 73 -5.97 10.00 20.91
C GLN A 73 -6.39 9.70 19.48
N ILE A 74 -5.99 8.54 18.94
CA ILE A 74 -6.47 8.10 17.63
C ILE A 74 -7.94 7.73 17.86
N ASP A 75 -8.83 8.68 17.62
CA ASP A 75 -10.27 8.47 17.63
C ASP A 75 -10.60 7.36 16.61
N PHE A 76 -10.97 6.19 17.13
CA PHE A 76 -11.19 4.98 16.33
C PHE A 76 -12.41 5.05 15.41
N ASP A 77 -13.20 6.13 15.50
CA ASP A 77 -14.48 6.31 14.80
C ASP A 77 -14.43 7.42 13.72
N GLY A 78 -13.29 8.10 13.54
CA GLY A 78 -13.21 9.38 12.83
C GLY A 78 -12.01 9.59 11.89
N GLU A 79 -11.93 10.81 11.36
CA GLU A 79 -10.81 11.30 10.54
C GLU A 79 -9.68 11.77 11.45
N THR A 80 -8.45 11.35 11.18
CA THR A 80 -7.26 11.75 11.95
C THR A 80 -6.27 12.42 11.02
N ILE A 81 -5.75 13.59 11.39
CA ILE A 81 -4.63 14.21 10.67
C ILE A 81 -3.38 14.00 11.51
N LEU A 82 -2.41 13.26 10.98
CA LEU A 82 -1.12 13.06 11.62
C LEU A 82 -0.25 14.33 11.51
N PRO A 83 0.71 14.56 12.41
CA PRO A 83 1.59 15.74 12.34
C PRO A 83 2.44 15.83 11.07
N ASN A 84 2.60 14.71 10.34
CA ASN A 84 3.23 14.70 9.03
C ASN A 84 2.27 15.10 7.88
N GLY A 85 1.04 15.53 8.20
CA GLY A 85 0.01 15.96 7.25
C GLY A 85 -0.79 14.83 6.62
N ILE A 86 -0.49 13.55 6.93
CA ILE A 86 -1.28 12.43 6.41
C ILE A 86 -2.64 12.41 7.10
N ARG A 87 -3.70 12.57 6.30
CA ARG A 87 -5.06 12.35 6.74
C ARG A 87 -5.42 10.87 6.65
N LEU A 88 -5.87 10.30 7.76
CA LEU A 88 -6.40 8.94 7.88
C LEU A 88 -7.91 9.00 8.00
N ILE A 89 -8.60 8.16 7.25
CA ILE A 89 -10.04 7.92 7.38
C ILE A 89 -10.18 6.48 7.86
N LYS A 90 -10.63 6.28 9.11
CA LYS A 90 -10.76 4.94 9.73
C LYS A 90 -9.47 4.11 9.62
N GLY A 91 -8.31 4.72 9.90
CA GLY A 91 -7.01 4.03 9.89
C GLY A 91 -6.38 3.82 8.50
N VAL A 92 -6.99 4.32 7.43
CA VAL A 92 -6.50 4.23 6.05
C VAL A 92 -6.09 5.62 5.56
N ALA A 93 -4.90 5.78 4.99
CA ALA A 93 -4.49 7.06 4.41
C ALA A 93 -5.40 7.46 3.25
N GLU A 94 -5.86 8.71 3.31
CA GLU A 94 -6.51 9.34 2.18
C GLU A 94 -5.50 9.59 1.07
N MET A 95 -5.72 8.96 -0.06
CA MET A 95 -4.85 9.07 -1.23
C MET A 95 -5.27 10.31 -2.03
N VAL A 96 -4.52 11.38 -1.82
CA VAL A 96 -4.75 12.69 -2.43
C VAL A 96 -4.53 12.67 -3.96
N PHE A 97 -5.42 13.35 -4.71
CA PHE A 97 -5.32 13.56 -6.16
C PHE A 97 -4.96 15.01 -6.58
N TYR A 98 -4.64 15.90 -5.64
CA TYR A 98 -4.19 17.26 -5.97
C TYR A 98 -2.66 17.35 -6.09
N ARG A 99 -2.18 18.34 -6.87
CA ARG A 99 -0.76 18.70 -6.97
C ARG A 99 -0.46 19.77 -5.91
N GLU A 100 0.78 19.82 -5.41
CA GLU A 100 1.20 20.80 -4.39
C GLU A 100 1.05 22.25 -4.87
N ASP A 101 1.14 22.49 -6.18
CA ASP A 101 0.91 23.79 -6.81
C ASP A 101 -0.43 23.81 -7.58
N GLU A 102 -1.50 24.18 -6.88
CA GLU A 102 -2.84 24.35 -7.49
C GLU A 102 -2.90 25.49 -8.50
N SER A 103 -1.96 26.44 -8.45
CA SER A 103 -1.93 27.58 -9.38
C SER A 103 -1.40 27.20 -10.76
N ASN A 104 -0.77 26.02 -10.89
CA ASN A 104 -0.16 25.54 -12.12
C ASN A 104 -0.42 24.04 -12.33
N ILE A 105 -1.70 23.64 -12.38
CA ILE A 105 -2.09 22.28 -12.74
C ILE A 105 -1.88 22.11 -14.25
N PRO A 106 -0.93 21.26 -14.70
CA PRO A 106 -0.72 21.02 -16.11
C PRO A 106 -1.95 20.33 -16.72
N PRO A 107 -2.24 20.58 -18.00
CA PRO A 107 -3.36 19.93 -18.68
C PRO A 107 -3.19 18.41 -18.64
N PRO A 108 -4.29 17.63 -18.62
CA PRO A 108 -4.22 16.18 -18.67
C PRO A 108 -3.38 15.71 -19.86
N ARG A 109 -2.41 14.82 -19.60
CA ARG A 109 -1.49 14.31 -20.62
C ARG A 109 -1.67 12.81 -20.79
N PHE A 110 -1.58 12.34 -22.03
CA PHE A 110 -1.69 10.92 -22.34
C PHE A 110 -0.58 10.52 -23.33
N THR A 111 0.23 9.52 -22.95
CA THR A 111 1.41 9.12 -23.70
C THR A 111 1.39 7.64 -24.02
N ASN A 112 2.18 7.24 -25.02
CA ASN A 112 2.42 5.83 -25.36
C ASN A 112 2.91 5.03 -24.15
N GLN A 113 3.83 5.58 -23.34
CA GLN A 113 4.37 4.93 -22.15
C GLN A 113 3.35 4.90 -20.99
N LEU A 114 2.57 5.96 -20.75
CA LEU A 114 1.51 5.93 -19.74
C LEU A 114 0.42 4.89 -20.08
N ASN A 115 0.07 4.76 -21.37
CA ASN A 115 -0.86 3.72 -21.82
C ASN A 115 -0.28 2.31 -21.65
N PHE A 116 1.03 2.15 -21.92
CA PHE A 116 1.75 0.91 -21.67
C PHE A 116 1.71 0.54 -20.18
N LEU A 117 2.06 1.49 -19.29
CA LEU A 117 2.03 1.31 -17.84
C LEU A 117 0.63 0.92 -17.33
N LYS A 118 -0.42 1.58 -17.82
CA LYS A 118 -1.82 1.21 -17.54
C LYS A 118 -2.15 -0.21 -17.97
N THR A 119 -1.67 -0.61 -19.14
CA THR A 119 -1.89 -1.95 -19.68
C THR A 119 -1.20 -3.01 -18.81
N ILE A 120 0.09 -2.84 -18.49
CA ILE A 120 0.81 -3.83 -17.70
C ILE A 120 0.28 -3.92 -16.27
N LEU A 121 -0.08 -2.78 -15.67
CA LEU A 121 -0.62 -2.70 -14.32
C LEU A 121 -1.92 -3.50 -14.22
N THR A 122 -2.84 -3.29 -15.17
CA THR A 122 -4.16 -3.92 -15.17
C THR A 122 -4.11 -5.39 -15.57
N LYS A 123 -3.32 -5.74 -16.60
CA LYS A 123 -3.30 -7.11 -17.14
C LYS A 123 -2.41 -8.06 -16.36
N TYR A 124 -1.32 -7.56 -15.75
CA TYR A 124 -0.29 -8.41 -15.16
C TYR A 124 -0.08 -8.10 -13.68
N ILE A 125 0.31 -6.87 -13.32
CA ILE A 125 0.80 -6.55 -11.97
C ILE A 125 -0.29 -6.71 -10.92
N CYS A 126 -1.48 -6.11 -11.10
CA CYS A 126 -2.58 -6.22 -10.14
C CYS A 126 -3.18 -7.64 -10.07
N ARG A 127 -2.89 -8.51 -11.04
CA ARG A 127 -3.35 -9.91 -11.09
C ARG A 127 -2.28 -10.90 -10.66
N TYR A 128 -1.10 -10.42 -10.31
CA TYR A 128 0.01 -11.28 -9.90
C TYR A 128 -0.28 -11.88 -8.53
N LYS A 129 0.10 -13.15 -8.35
CA LYS A 129 -0.25 -13.94 -7.14
C LYS A 129 0.16 -13.29 -5.82
N THR A 130 1.26 -12.54 -5.80
CA THR A 130 1.76 -11.86 -4.59
C THR A 130 1.31 -10.40 -4.47
N ALA A 131 0.44 -9.91 -5.36
CA ALA A 131 0.03 -8.50 -5.39
C ALA A 131 -0.95 -8.10 -4.29
N VAL A 132 -1.66 -9.06 -3.69
CA VAL A 132 -2.77 -8.82 -2.75
C VAL A 132 -2.47 -7.76 -1.66
N PRO A 133 -1.32 -7.79 -0.96
CA PRO A 133 -1.01 -6.80 0.09
C PRO A 133 -0.82 -5.37 -0.44
N PHE A 134 -0.60 -5.21 -1.74
CA PHE A 134 -0.25 -3.94 -2.39
C PHE A 134 -1.40 -3.35 -3.20
N LEU A 135 -2.55 -4.04 -3.26
CA LEU A 135 -3.67 -3.61 -4.10
C LEU A 135 -4.36 -2.36 -3.55
N ASN A 136 -4.51 -2.25 -2.24
CA ASN A 136 -5.23 -1.16 -1.58
C ASN A 136 -4.31 -0.45 -0.58
N PRO A 137 -4.62 0.80 -0.18
CA PRO A 137 -3.88 1.46 0.88
C PRO A 137 -3.86 0.62 2.16
N VAL A 138 -2.77 0.72 2.92
CA VAL A 138 -2.57 -0.09 4.12
C VAL A 138 -3.56 0.31 5.22
N ASP A 139 -4.39 -0.63 5.64
CA ASP A 139 -5.32 -0.40 6.73
C ASP A 139 -4.60 -0.67 8.06
N SER A 140 -4.07 0.40 8.66
CA SER A 140 -3.24 0.29 9.86
C SER A 140 -4.01 -0.17 11.09
N VAL A 141 -5.31 0.09 11.14
CA VAL A 141 -6.21 -0.34 12.21
C VAL A 141 -6.55 -1.81 12.06
N ARG A 142 -7.04 -2.23 10.89
CA ARG A 142 -7.42 -3.64 10.65
C ARG A 142 -6.24 -4.59 10.76
N LEU A 143 -5.04 -4.13 10.38
CA LEU A 143 -3.80 -4.91 10.48
C LEU A 143 -3.12 -4.77 11.86
N LYS A 144 -3.68 -3.99 12.78
CA LYS A 144 -3.17 -3.81 14.14
C LYS A 144 -1.71 -3.31 14.16
N ILE A 145 -1.38 -2.39 13.25
CA ILE A 145 -0.06 -1.76 13.08
C ILE A 145 -0.17 -0.22 13.11
N PRO A 146 -0.61 0.37 14.25
CA PRO A 146 -0.97 1.79 14.32
C PRO A 146 0.19 2.75 14.02
N HIS A 147 1.44 2.30 14.16
CA HIS A 147 2.63 3.09 13.87
C HIS A 147 3.01 3.13 12.37
N TYR A 148 2.28 2.42 11.48
CA TYR A 148 2.62 2.33 10.06
C TYR A 148 2.81 3.71 9.40
N TYR A 149 1.86 4.62 9.59
CA TYR A 149 1.88 5.95 8.97
C TYR A 149 2.79 6.96 9.68
N LEU A 150 3.37 6.60 10.83
CA LEU A 150 4.46 7.34 11.46
C LEU A 150 5.79 7.02 10.76
N VAL A 151 5.97 5.75 10.37
CA VAL A 151 7.15 5.28 9.63
C VAL A 151 7.06 5.64 8.14
N ILE A 152 5.90 5.39 7.53
CA ILE A 152 5.66 5.55 6.10
C ILE A 152 5.03 6.90 5.79
N ARG A 153 5.88 7.84 5.35
CA ARG A 153 5.49 9.25 5.08
C ARG A 153 4.84 9.49 3.72
N LYS A 154 5.08 8.61 2.74
CA LYS A 154 4.47 8.69 1.40
C LYS A 154 3.78 7.37 1.09
N PRO A 155 2.59 7.10 1.66
CA PRO A 155 1.86 5.88 1.35
C PRO A 155 1.51 5.82 -0.13
N MET A 156 1.42 4.60 -0.68
CA MET A 156 1.07 4.32 -2.07
C MET A 156 0.60 2.88 -2.22
N ASP A 157 -0.28 2.64 -3.18
CA ASP A 157 -0.83 1.31 -3.51
C ASP A 157 -1.18 1.23 -5.00
N LEU A 158 -1.35 0.00 -5.50
CA LEU A 158 -1.55 -0.26 -6.92
C LEU A 158 -2.90 0.26 -7.44
N ASN A 159 -3.97 0.24 -6.64
CA ASN A 159 -5.27 0.79 -7.07
C ASN A 159 -5.24 2.31 -7.15
N THR A 160 -4.52 3.00 -6.26
CA THR A 160 -4.29 4.44 -6.39
C THR A 160 -3.53 4.77 -7.67
N VAL A 161 -2.42 4.08 -7.97
CA VAL A 161 -1.68 4.27 -9.24
C VAL A 161 -2.58 4.02 -10.44
N LYS A 162 -3.36 2.92 -10.41
CA LYS A 162 -4.31 2.57 -11.47
C LYS A 162 -5.36 3.66 -11.67
N ASN A 163 -5.90 4.22 -10.59
CA ASN A 163 -6.87 5.31 -10.65
C ASN A 163 -6.23 6.59 -11.19
N ARG A 164 -5.02 6.95 -10.74
CA ARG A 164 -4.27 8.10 -11.28
C ARG A 164 -4.02 7.98 -12.79
N LEU A 165 -3.71 6.79 -13.29
CA LEU A 165 -3.63 6.52 -14.74
C LEU A 165 -4.98 6.66 -15.45
N ASN A 166 -6.07 6.19 -14.83
CA ASN A 166 -7.42 6.31 -15.39
C ASN A 166 -7.93 7.75 -15.48
N PHE A 167 -7.53 8.60 -14.52
CA PHE A 167 -7.91 10.00 -14.46
C PHE A 167 -6.88 10.95 -15.11
N LEU A 168 -5.91 10.40 -15.88
CA LEU A 168 -4.89 11.19 -16.59
C LEU A 168 -4.10 12.13 -15.67
N TRP A 169 -3.83 11.67 -14.44
CA TRP A 169 -3.19 12.47 -13.40
C TRP A 169 -1.68 12.63 -13.61
N TYR A 170 -1.04 11.57 -14.11
CA TYR A 170 0.39 11.55 -14.38
C TYR A 170 0.74 12.36 -15.61
N GLN A 171 1.80 13.15 -15.51
CA GLN A 171 2.35 13.96 -16.61
C GLN A 171 3.50 13.26 -17.30
N SER A 172 4.07 12.22 -16.72
CA SER A 172 5.05 11.36 -17.39
C SER A 172 5.00 9.95 -16.86
N ALA A 173 5.45 9.00 -17.68
CA ALA A 173 5.66 7.62 -17.27
C ALA A 173 6.58 7.51 -16.03
N ASN A 174 7.58 8.40 -15.92
CA ASN A 174 8.47 8.43 -14.77
C ASN A 174 7.76 8.75 -13.45
N GLU A 175 6.77 9.65 -13.44
CA GLU A 175 5.97 9.92 -12.24
C GLU A 175 5.21 8.65 -11.80
N CYS A 176 4.60 7.96 -12.77
CA CYS A 176 3.88 6.70 -12.49
C CYS A 176 4.81 5.60 -12.00
N ILE A 177 5.97 5.40 -12.64
CA ILE A 177 6.97 4.42 -12.21
C ILE A 177 7.46 4.76 -10.81
N SER A 178 7.70 6.05 -10.50
CA SER A 178 8.13 6.48 -9.18
C SER A 178 7.11 6.11 -8.09
N ASP A 179 5.81 6.25 -8.36
CA ASP A 179 4.79 5.85 -7.39
C ASP A 179 4.73 4.32 -7.23
N ILE A 180 4.86 3.54 -8.31
CA ILE A 180 4.94 2.08 -8.22
C ILE A 180 6.17 1.66 -7.38
N ARG A 181 7.33 2.29 -7.61
CA ARG A 181 8.54 2.06 -6.80
C ARG A 181 8.35 2.47 -5.34
N GLN A 182 7.55 3.51 -5.08
CA GLN A 182 7.25 3.94 -3.72
C GLN A 182 6.52 2.83 -2.94
N ILE A 183 5.66 2.04 -3.58
CA ILE A 183 5.00 0.87 -2.96
C ILE A 183 6.03 -0.13 -2.44
N PHE A 184 7.00 -0.50 -3.27
CA PHE A 184 8.06 -1.44 -2.89
C PHE A 184 9.00 -0.86 -1.83
N LYS A 185 9.37 0.42 -1.97
CA LYS A 185 10.18 1.13 -0.97
C LYS A 185 9.49 1.13 0.39
N ASN A 186 8.19 1.44 0.44
CA ASN A 186 7.40 1.40 1.68
C ASN A 186 7.37 0.00 2.29
N CYS A 187 7.17 -1.02 1.45
CA CYS A 187 7.20 -2.42 1.86
C CYS A 187 8.51 -2.77 2.57
N TYR A 188 9.66 -2.46 1.97
CA TYR A 188 10.96 -2.80 2.52
C TYR A 188 11.39 -1.94 3.70
N GLN A 189 10.82 -0.73 3.82
CA GLN A 189 11.07 0.15 4.95
C GLN A 189 10.32 -0.32 6.20
N PHE A 190 9.09 -0.81 6.04
CA PHE A 190 8.27 -1.21 7.18
C PHE A 190 8.48 -2.67 7.60
N ASN A 191 8.62 -3.58 6.63
CA ASN A 191 8.63 -5.01 6.90
C ASN A 191 10.06 -5.56 7.02
N SER A 192 10.23 -6.59 7.84
CA SER A 192 11.48 -7.33 7.97
C SER A 192 11.72 -8.23 6.75
N PRO A 193 12.98 -8.47 6.33
CA PRO A 193 13.29 -9.42 5.27
C PRO A 193 12.78 -10.86 5.49
N LYS A 194 12.43 -11.21 6.74
CA LYS A 194 11.85 -12.50 7.10
C LYS A 194 10.33 -12.57 6.86
N ASP A 195 9.68 -11.43 6.68
CA ASP A 195 8.23 -11.37 6.55
C ASP A 195 7.80 -11.77 5.13
N TYR A 196 6.68 -12.48 5.05
CA TYR A 196 6.10 -12.89 3.75
C TYR A 196 5.92 -11.68 2.82
N VAL A 197 5.37 -10.57 3.34
CA VAL A 197 5.07 -9.35 2.57
C VAL A 197 6.34 -8.75 1.94
N TYR A 198 7.48 -8.79 2.65
CA TYR A 198 8.76 -8.35 2.11
C TYR A 198 9.15 -9.18 0.88
N SER A 199 9.11 -10.52 1.01
CA SER A 199 9.45 -11.44 -0.09
C SER A 199 8.45 -11.35 -1.26
N ALA A 200 7.16 -11.11 -0.96
CA ALA A 200 6.10 -10.88 -1.94
C ALA A 200 6.34 -9.59 -2.73
N GLY A 201 6.80 -8.53 -2.06
CA GLY A 201 7.20 -7.26 -2.67
C GLY A 201 8.37 -7.45 -3.65
N LYS A 202 9.41 -8.19 -3.24
CA LYS A 202 10.57 -8.49 -4.11
C LYS A 202 10.17 -9.22 -5.40
N LYS A 203 9.35 -10.27 -5.27
CA LYS A 203 8.85 -11.03 -6.43
C LYS A 203 8.01 -10.17 -7.38
N LEU A 204 7.17 -9.29 -6.82
CA LEU A 204 6.33 -8.41 -7.62
C LEU A 204 7.15 -7.29 -8.29
N GLU A 205 8.16 -6.76 -7.60
CA GLU A 205 9.10 -5.78 -8.15
C GLU A 205 9.91 -6.37 -9.31
N GLU A 206 10.48 -7.57 -9.14
CA GLU A 206 11.18 -8.28 -10.21
C GLU A 206 10.28 -8.52 -11.43
N PHE A 207 9.03 -8.93 -11.20
CA PHE A 207 8.06 -9.13 -12.28
C PHE A 207 7.64 -7.82 -12.95
N PHE A 208 7.53 -6.72 -12.19
CA PHE A 208 7.30 -5.40 -12.75
C PHE A 208 8.47 -4.96 -13.64
N ASP A 209 9.70 -5.20 -13.20
CA ASP A 209 10.92 -4.85 -13.94
C ASP A 209 11.04 -5.64 -15.24
N GLU A 210 10.70 -6.93 -15.20
CA GLU A 210 10.58 -7.78 -16.39
C GLU A 210 9.58 -7.20 -17.39
N LYS A 211 8.39 -6.75 -16.94
CA LYS A 211 7.40 -6.16 -17.85
C LYS A 211 7.81 -4.78 -18.34
N LEU A 212 8.61 -4.04 -17.59
CA LEU A 212 9.05 -2.71 -17.97
C LEU A 212 10.08 -2.74 -19.12
N THR A 213 10.76 -3.85 -19.38
CA THR A 213 11.72 -3.96 -20.49
C THR A 213 11.07 -3.81 -21.86
N ASP A 214 9.78 -4.11 -21.98
CA ASP A 214 9.02 -4.00 -23.23
C ASP A 214 8.47 -2.57 -23.46
N MET A 215 8.75 -1.63 -22.55
CA MET A 215 8.27 -0.25 -22.66
C MET A 215 8.97 0.47 -23.82
N PRO A 216 8.24 1.22 -24.67
CA PRO A 216 8.85 2.04 -25.71
C PRO A 216 9.90 2.99 -25.11
N PRO A 217 11.08 3.17 -25.74
CA PRO A 217 12.19 3.93 -25.14
C PRO A 217 11.95 5.45 -25.11
N VAL A 218 11.06 5.97 -25.96
CA VAL A 218 10.75 7.40 -26.06
C VAL A 218 9.29 7.62 -25.66
N GLU A 219 9.07 8.57 -24.75
CA GLU A 219 7.74 8.99 -24.35
C GLU A 219 7.20 10.02 -25.35
N GLU A 220 6.10 9.67 -26.01
CA GLU A 220 5.43 10.50 -27.00
C GLU A 220 3.97 10.67 -26.60
N GLU A 221 3.47 11.90 -26.75
CA GLU A 221 2.06 12.21 -26.54
C GLU A 221 1.23 11.61 -27.69
N ILE A 222 0.16 10.90 -27.33
CA ILE A 222 -0.73 10.26 -28.29
C ILE A 222 -2.17 10.73 -28.04
N PRO A 223 -3.05 10.72 -29.06
CA PRO A 223 -4.46 11.02 -28.84
C PRO A 223 -5.03 10.10 -27.76
N CYS A 224 -5.66 10.69 -26.74
CA CYS A 224 -6.42 9.91 -25.77
C CYS A 224 -7.47 9.09 -26.55
N PRO A 225 -7.57 7.77 -26.33
CA PRO A 225 -8.66 6.99 -26.87
C PRO A 225 -9.97 7.69 -26.52
N PRO A 226 -10.92 7.83 -27.46
CA PRO A 226 -12.23 8.33 -27.12
C PRO A 226 -12.76 7.52 -25.93
N LYS A 227 -13.36 8.18 -24.94
CA LYS A 227 -14.05 7.48 -23.85
C LYS A 227 -14.99 6.50 -24.53
N GLN A 228 -14.72 5.19 -24.43
CA GLN A 228 -15.66 4.19 -24.91
C GLN A 228 -16.98 4.54 -24.25
N SER A 229 -17.96 4.89 -25.07
CA SER A 229 -19.23 5.31 -24.54
C SER A 229 -19.80 4.16 -23.72
N ILE A 230 -20.64 4.46 -22.73
CA ILE A 230 -21.26 3.41 -21.92
C ILE A 230 -21.99 2.40 -22.83
N GLU A 231 -22.50 2.85 -23.98
CA GLU A 231 -23.09 1.97 -25.00
C GLU A 231 -22.10 0.95 -25.61
N GLU A 232 -20.82 1.30 -25.82
CA GLU A 232 -19.80 0.37 -26.36
C GLU A 232 -19.32 -0.68 -25.34
N CYS A 233 -19.47 -0.41 -24.05
CA CYS A 233 -19.20 -1.39 -23.00
C CYS A 233 -20.36 -2.39 -22.84
N ILE A 234 -21.59 -1.95 -23.08
CA ILE A 234 -22.80 -2.80 -22.99
C ILE A 234 -22.87 -3.78 -24.18
N SER A 235 -22.47 -3.35 -25.39
CA SER A 235 -22.51 -4.20 -26.59
C SER A 235 -21.48 -5.35 -26.61
N LYS A 236 -20.52 -5.37 -25.69
CA LYS A 236 -19.54 -6.45 -25.53
C LYS A 236 -19.96 -7.52 -24.51
N ILE A 237 -21.13 -7.34 -23.89
CA ILE A 237 -21.71 -8.25 -22.90
C ILE A 237 -22.82 -9.12 -23.54
N GLU A 238 -23.25 -8.81 -24.77
CA GLU A 238 -24.14 -9.64 -25.60
C GLU A 238 -23.36 -10.55 -26.55
#